data_AF-A0A4Z0S0V0-F1
#
_entry.id   AF-A0A4Z0S0V0-F1
#
_cell.length_a   1.000
_cell.length_b   1.000
_cell.length_c   1.000
_cell.angle_alpha   90.00
_cell.angle_beta   90.00
_cell.angle_gamma   90.00
#
_symmetry.space_group_name_H-M   'P 1'
#
loop_
_entity.id
_entity.type
_entity.pdbx_description
1 polymer ?
#
loop_
_entity_poly.entity_id
_entity_poly.type
_entity_poly.pdbx_seq_one_letter_code
_entity_poly.pdbx_strand_id
1 'polypeptide(L)'
;MNNSGQNYEYVSRLKTNRVFQSMSRKATCLDNAMAESIFHILKVGTVHNNHYQSYDELKSSITNYVYYYNNKRIKTKLAGKTPVQYRNLSDQLAA
;
A
#
# COMPACT_ATOMS: atom_id res chain seq x y z
N MET A 1 -5.55 24.10 8.77
CA MET A 1 -4.81 23.49 7.64
C MET A 1 -5.47 23.96 6.35
N ASN A 2 -4.76 24.76 5.54
CA ASN A 2 -5.31 25.34 4.30
C ASN A 2 -5.33 24.30 3.18
N ASN A 3 -6.52 24.00 2.67
CA ASN A 3 -6.79 23.03 1.61
C ASN A 3 -6.60 23.58 0.18
N SER A 4 -5.83 24.66 0.03
CA SER A 4 -5.77 25.51 -1.17
C SER A 4 -5.11 24.89 -2.41
N GLY A 5 -4.95 23.56 -2.44
CA GLY A 5 -4.43 22.82 -3.60
C GLY A 5 -4.97 21.40 -3.74
N GLN A 6 -6.05 21.04 -3.02
CA GLN A 6 -6.65 19.71 -3.11
C GLN A 6 -7.91 19.74 -3.98
N ASN A 7 -8.11 18.68 -4.77
CA ASN A 7 -9.32 18.51 -5.58
C ASN A 7 -10.57 18.46 -4.68
N TYR A 8 -11.54 19.34 -4.94
CA TYR A 8 -12.72 19.52 -4.09
C TYR A 8 -13.61 18.27 -4.04
N GLU A 9 -13.81 17.60 -5.17
CA GLU A 9 -14.61 16.38 -5.26
C GLU A 9 -14.02 15.26 -4.38
N TYR A 10 -12.70 15.08 -4.43
CA TYR A 10 -11.99 14.11 -3.60
C TYR A 10 -12.15 14.42 -2.10
N VAL A 11 -11.97 15.68 -1.69
CA VAL A 11 -12.16 16.09 -0.29
C VAL A 11 -13.59 15.86 0.19
N SER A 12 -14.57 16.21 -0.66
CA SER A 12 -15.99 15.99 -0.35
C SER A 12 -16.28 14.50 -0.13
N ARG A 13 -15.80 13.64 -1.03
CA ARG A 13 -15.98 12.18 -0.92
C ARG A 13 -15.39 11.61 0.36
N LEU A 14 -14.22 12.08 0.79
CA LEU A 14 -13.61 11.63 2.05
C LEU A 14 -14.42 12.05 3.27
N LYS A 15 -14.96 13.28 3.28
CA LYS A 15 -15.85 13.76 4.35
C LYS A 15 -17.12 12.92 4.45
N THR A 16 -17.77 12.62 3.31
CA THR A 16 -18.96 11.76 3.26
C THR A 16 -18.67 10.37 3.85
N ASN A 17 -17.48 9.83 3.60
CA ASN A 17 -17.06 8.51 4.11
C ASN A 17 -16.41 8.56 5.51
N ARG A 18 -16.46 9.70 6.22
CA ARG A 18 -15.87 9.89 7.55
C ARG A 18 -14.36 9.57 7.60
N VAL A 19 -13.66 9.76 6.50
CA VAL A 19 -12.20 9.58 6.41
C VAL A 19 -11.53 10.92 6.69
N PHE A 20 -10.72 10.98 7.75
CA PHE A 20 -9.92 12.15 8.07
C PHE A 20 -8.63 12.17 7.24
N GLN A 21 -8.38 13.29 6.55
CA GLN A 21 -7.14 13.48 5.81
C GLN A 21 -6.04 14.00 6.72
N SER A 22 -4.96 13.24 6.86
CA SER A 22 -3.71 13.71 7.44
C SER A 22 -2.72 14.03 6.33
N MET A 23 -2.38 15.30 6.17
CA MET A 23 -1.39 15.77 5.20
C MET A 23 -0.23 16.42 5.93
N SER A 24 0.97 15.90 5.71
CA SER A 24 2.20 16.54 6.18
C SER A 24 2.49 17.83 5.42
N ARG A 25 3.42 18.63 5.96
CA ARG A 25 3.87 19.83 5.26
C ARG A 25 4.44 19.45 3.89
N LYS A 26 4.27 20.35 2.91
CA LYS A 26 4.93 20.21 1.61
C LYS A 26 6.44 20.03 1.83
N ALA A 27 7.05 19.14 1.05
CA ALA A 27 8.45 18.73 1.13
C ALA A 27 8.85 17.81 2.31
N THR A 28 7.90 17.21 3.04
CA THR A 28 8.21 16.12 3.99
C THR A 28 8.18 14.77 3.29
N CYS A 29 9.34 14.27 2.85
CA CYS A 29 9.47 13.00 2.11
C CYS A 29 9.39 11.74 3.01
N LEU A 30 9.71 11.86 4.29
CA LEU A 30 9.75 10.72 5.22
C LEU A 30 8.38 10.04 5.39
N ASP A 31 7.30 10.82 5.37
CA ASP A 31 5.95 10.29 5.51
C ASP A 31 5.53 9.42 4.31
N ASN A 32 6.16 9.64 3.15
CA ASN A 32 5.91 8.85 1.94
C ASN A 32 6.88 7.67 1.78
N ALA A 33 7.98 7.64 2.53
CA ALA A 33 9.05 6.64 2.36
C ALA A 33 8.55 5.19 2.48
N MET A 34 7.58 4.94 3.36
CA MET A 34 6.95 3.62 3.52
C MET A 34 6.17 3.21 2.25
N ALA A 35 5.39 4.11 1.67
CA ALA A 35 4.65 3.85 0.44
C ALA A 35 5.60 3.66 -0.75
N GLU A 36 6.62 4.51 -0.87
CA GLU A 36 7.67 4.39 -1.90
C GLU A 36 8.40 3.05 -1.84
N SER A 37 8.74 2.59 -0.63
CA SER A 37 9.36 1.27 -0.43
C SER A 37 8.46 0.14 -0.93
N ILE A 38 7.16 0.19 -0.64
CA ILE A 38 6.19 -0.80 -1.14
C ILE A 38 6.11 -0.76 -2.66
N PHE A 39 6.06 0.43 -3.28
CA PHE A 39 6.02 0.54 -4.73
C PHE A 39 7.29 0.02 -5.40
N HIS A 40 8.46 0.25 -4.81
CA HIS A 40 9.70 -0.33 -5.29
C HIS A 40 9.66 -1.86 -5.26
N ILE A 41 9.24 -2.46 -4.15
CA ILE A 41 9.13 -3.92 -4.03
C ILE A 41 8.14 -4.49 -5.05
N LEU A 42 6.98 -3.83 -5.24
CA LEU A 42 5.99 -4.26 -6.21
C LEU A 42 6.56 -4.25 -7.63
N LYS A 43 7.22 -3.16 -8.04
CA LYS A 43 7.82 -3.04 -9.37
C LYS A 43 8.92 -4.06 -9.62
N VAL A 44 9.81 -4.29 -8.64
CA VAL A 44 10.84 -5.33 -8.74
C VAL A 44 10.21 -6.72 -8.86
N GLY A 45 9.16 -6.97 -8.07
CA GLY A 45 8.47 -8.26 -8.05
C GLY A 45 7.56 -8.55 -9.25
N THR A 46 7.23 -7.54 -10.06
CA THR A 46 6.28 -7.68 -11.18
C THR A 46 6.82 -7.09 -12.48
N VAL A 47 7.19 -5.81 -12.53
CA VAL A 47 7.43 -5.08 -13.79
C VAL A 47 8.88 -5.20 -14.28
N HIS A 48 9.86 -5.21 -13.39
CA HIS A 48 11.27 -5.12 -13.82
C HIS A 48 11.76 -6.34 -14.62
N ASN A 49 11.13 -7.51 -14.43
CA ASN A 49 11.54 -8.76 -15.06
C ASN A 49 10.50 -9.32 -16.05
N ASN A 50 9.41 -8.60 -16.31
CA ASN A 50 8.32 -9.10 -17.15
C ASN A 50 7.88 -8.03 -18.16
N HIS A 51 7.56 -8.47 -19.38
CA HIS A 51 6.92 -7.65 -20.40
C HIS A 51 5.48 -8.12 -20.56
N TYR A 52 4.53 -7.20 -20.35
CA TYR A 52 3.10 -7.49 -20.47
C TYR A 52 2.58 -7.00 -21.82
N GLN A 53 1.82 -7.84 -22.50
CA GLN A 53 1.24 -7.53 -23.81
C GLN A 53 -0.09 -6.78 -23.70
N SER A 54 -0.70 -6.78 -22.51
CA SER A 54 -1.97 -6.09 -22.26
C SER A 54 -2.07 -5.54 -20.84
N TYR A 55 -2.99 -4.58 -20.67
CA TYR A 55 -3.35 -4.06 -19.35
C TYR A 55 -3.89 -5.17 -18.43
N ASP A 56 -4.70 -6.08 -18.94
CA ASP A 56 -5.32 -7.14 -18.14
C ASP A 56 -4.29 -8.15 -17.62
N GLU A 57 -3.26 -8.43 -18.42
CA GLU A 57 -2.13 -9.26 -18.01
C GLU A 57 -1.33 -8.58 -16.88
N LEU A 58 -0.99 -7.31 -17.05
CA LEU A 58 -0.32 -6.51 -16.00
C LEU A 58 -1.16 -6.47 -14.73
N LYS A 59 -2.46 -6.19 -14.85
CA LYS A 59 -3.39 -6.14 -13.72
C LYS A 59 -3.42 -7.47 -12.98
N SER A 60 -3.53 -8.58 -13.70
CA SER A 60 -3.54 -9.92 -13.13
C SER A 60 -2.23 -10.23 -12.40
N SER A 61 -1.09 -9.89 -13.00
CA SER A 61 0.23 -10.05 -12.37
C SER A 61 0.37 -9.25 -11.08
N ILE A 62 -0.05 -7.97 -11.08
CA ILE A 62 -0.07 -7.13 -9.88
C ILE A 62 -0.96 -7.74 -8.80
N THR A 63 -2.19 -8.14 -9.14
CA THR A 63 -3.13 -8.76 -8.18
C THR A 63 -2.54 -10.02 -7.56
N ASN A 64 -1.94 -10.88 -8.38
CA ASN A 64 -1.29 -12.12 -7.93
C ASN A 64 -0.10 -11.82 -7.00
N TYR A 65 0.72 -10.82 -7.34
CA TYR A 65 1.86 -10.44 -6.52
C TYR A 65 1.42 -9.85 -5.16
N VAL A 66 0.38 -9.01 -5.14
CA VAL A 66 -0.17 -8.47 -3.88
C VAL A 66 -0.70 -9.61 -3.00
N TYR A 67 -1.40 -10.58 -3.59
CA TYR A 67 -1.86 -11.76 -2.86
C TYR A 67 -0.69 -12.56 -2.28
N TYR A 68 0.33 -12.85 -3.10
CA TYR A 68 1.56 -13.52 -2.66
C TYR A 68 2.25 -12.77 -1.52
N TYR A 69 2.45 -11.46 -1.66
CA TYR A 69 3.13 -10.63 -0.67
C TYR A 69 2.41 -10.68 0.69
N ASN A 70 1.09 -10.60 0.69
CA ASN A 70 0.30 -10.55 1.92
C ASN A 70 0.10 -11.92 2.58
N ASN A 71 -0.06 -12.98 1.79
CA ASN A 71 -0.53 -14.28 2.28
C ASN A 71 0.51 -15.40 2.20
N LYS A 72 1.60 -15.22 1.46
CA LYS A 72 2.60 -16.28 1.23
C LYS A 72 4.02 -15.85 1.56
N ARG A 73 4.35 -14.57 1.42
CA ARG A 73 5.70 -14.07 1.67
C ARG A 73 6.04 -14.08 3.17
N ILE A 74 6.98 -14.94 3.54
CA ILE A 74 7.53 -15.00 4.89
C ILE A 74 8.49 -13.84 5.13
N LYS A 75 8.39 -13.19 6.30
CA LYS A 75 9.35 -12.18 6.75
C LYS A 75 9.99 -12.60 8.06
N THR A 76 11.32 -12.69 8.08
CA THR A 76 12.11 -12.98 9.28
C THR A 76 11.86 -11.95 10.39
N LYS A 77 11.77 -10.66 10.02
CA LYS A 77 11.40 -9.56 10.92
C LYS A 77 10.02 -9.73 11.57
N LEU A 78 9.14 -10.57 11.01
CA LEU A 78 7.81 -10.88 11.54
C LEU A 78 7.79 -12.28 12.20
N ALA A 79 8.91 -12.73 12.76
CA ALA A 79 9.05 -14.06 13.36
C ALA A 79 8.64 -15.20 12.40
N GLY A 80 9.00 -15.05 11.11
CA GLY A 80 8.67 -16.03 10.08
C GLY A 80 7.19 -16.06 9.69
N LYS A 81 6.42 -14.99 9.96
CA LYS A 81 5.01 -14.88 9.58
C LYS A 81 4.84 -14.09 8.29
N THR A 82 3.72 -14.33 7.62
CA THR A 82 3.22 -13.48 6.54
C THR A 82 2.63 -12.18 7.11
N PRO A 83 2.53 -11.10 6.31
CA PRO A 83 1.89 -9.86 6.77
C PRO A 83 0.48 -10.06 7.35
N VAL A 84 -0.35 -10.89 6.72
CA VAL A 84 -1.71 -11.19 7.22
C VAL A 84 -1.68 -11.95 8.53
N GLN A 85 -0.83 -12.97 8.65
CA GLN A 85 -0.69 -13.71 9.92
C GLN A 85 -0.22 -12.81 11.06
N TYR A 86 0.74 -11.93 10.78
CA TYR A 86 1.24 -10.98 11.77
C TYR A 86 0.16 -9.99 12.20
N ARG A 87 -0.63 -9.46 11.26
CA ARG A 87 -1.76 -8.58 11.56
C ARG A 87 -2.80 -9.27 12.43
N ASN A 88 -3.25 -10.47 12.06
CA ASN A 88 -4.26 -11.20 12.83
C ASN A 88 -3.79 -11.51 14.26
N LEU A 89 -2.51 -11.86 14.44
CA LEU A 89 -1.92 -12.04 15.76
C LEU A 89 -1.93 -10.72 16.55
N SER A 90 -1.55 -9.61 15.92
CA SER A 90 -1.56 -8.29 16.56
C SER A 90 -2.98 -7.87 16.98
N ASP A 91 -3.98 -8.16 16.14
CA ASP A 91 -5.38 -7.84 16.43
C ASP A 91 -5.91 -8.68 17.60
N GLN A 92 -5.52 -9.95 17.71
CA GLN A 92 -5.85 -10.82 18.84
C GLN A 92 -5.20 -10.38 20.16
N LEU A 93 -4.02 -9.78 20.11
CA LEU A 93 -3.32 -9.27 21.30
C LEU A 93 -3.84 -7.90 21.76
N ALA A 94 -4.49 -7.15 20.85
CA ALA A 94 -5.05 -5.83 21.13
C ALA A 94 -6.53 -5.88 21.55
N ALA A 95 -7.17 -7.05 21.45
CA ALA A 95 -8.54 -7.33 21.89
C ALA A 95 -8.57 -7.84 23.33
#